data_AF-A0A8J4SAU9-F1
#
_entry.id   AF-A0A8J4SAU9-F1
#
_cell.length_a   1.000
_cell.length_b   1.000
_cell.length_c   1.000
_cell.angle_alpha   90.00
_cell.angle_beta   90.00
_cell.angle_gamma   90.00
#
_symmetry.space_group_name_H-M   'P 1'
#
loop_
_entity.id
_entity.type
_entity.pdbx_description
1 polymer ?
#
loop_
_entity_poly.entity_id
_entity_poly.type
_entity_poly.pdbx_seq_one_letter_code
_entity_poly.pdbx_strand_id
1 'polypeptide(L)'
;MVSFRSLLLAGAAAIVASAASCEAALPVFFFHGATGNKTNGAEIEARLVADGQKYTALDFCQTSCSVKTALSQQVQMAITQIRGIIAKDKAAYANGYHFMAHSQGGSVARGVIEEMDDHNVNTFISMAGDGNGNFFGPQASDAVPLQVLLKALGPYAIDATIFDFSKYEADSTSWKGKFQRDFIELVTTNKDLQGKSSIANIMTPPLADAALSNWMSINPFLPKVNNLQNCGTDAKCTADQVRRKANFVKLKAAHFFASP
;
A
#
# COMPACT_ATOMS: atom_id res chain seq x y z
N MET A 1 -80.33 -2.81 -12.91
CA MET A 1 -79.52 -1.56 -12.78
C MET A 1 -78.10 -2.02 -12.49
N VAL A 2 -77.22 -2.18 -13.49
CA VAL A 2 -76.21 -1.19 -13.97
C VAL A 2 -75.35 -0.72 -12.77
N SER A 3 -74.02 -0.87 -12.69
CA SER A 3 -72.98 -0.91 -13.73
C SER A 3 -71.66 -1.51 -13.22
N PHE A 4 -70.85 -1.91 -14.20
CA PHE A 4 -69.44 -2.29 -14.21
C PHE A 4 -68.48 -1.38 -13.41
N ARG A 5 -67.46 -1.98 -12.80
CA ARG A 5 -66.04 -1.70 -13.12
C ARG A 5 -65.10 -2.71 -12.47
N SER A 6 -64.55 -3.57 -13.32
CA SER A 6 -63.38 -4.41 -13.08
C SER A 6 -62.16 -3.54 -12.83
N LEU A 7 -61.33 -3.88 -11.83
CA LEU A 7 -59.90 -3.54 -11.86
C LEU A 7 -59.10 -4.83 -11.62
N LEU A 8 -58.68 -5.41 -12.74
CA LEU A 8 -57.51 -6.27 -12.84
C LEU A 8 -56.29 -5.42 -12.47
N LEU A 9 -55.68 -5.68 -11.31
CA LEU A 9 -54.32 -5.25 -11.03
C LEU A 9 -53.39 -6.42 -11.30
N ALA A 10 -52.99 -6.53 -12.56
CA ALA A 10 -51.80 -7.27 -12.96
C ALA A 10 -50.58 -6.55 -12.36
N GLY A 11 -50.16 -6.98 -11.17
CA GLY A 11 -48.87 -6.61 -10.61
C GLY A 11 -47.79 -7.41 -11.32
N ALA A 12 -47.28 -6.88 -12.44
CA ALA A 12 -46.03 -7.35 -13.02
C ALA A 12 -44.94 -7.18 -11.96
N ALA A 13 -44.48 -8.29 -11.38
CA ALA A 13 -43.24 -8.32 -10.63
C ALA A 13 -42.12 -7.98 -11.63
N ALA A 14 -41.73 -6.70 -11.67
CA ALA A 14 -40.51 -6.29 -12.30
C ALA A 14 -39.37 -6.92 -11.50
N ILE A 15 -38.93 -8.10 -11.95
CA ILE A 15 -37.63 -8.64 -11.60
C ILE A 15 -36.65 -7.61 -12.16
N VAL A 16 -36.21 -6.69 -11.29
CA VAL A 16 -35.00 -5.93 -11.54
C VAL A 16 -33.88 -6.96 -11.44
N ALA A 17 -33.66 -7.69 -12.54
CA ALA A 17 -32.38 -8.31 -12.78
C ALA A 17 -31.42 -7.13 -12.83
N SER A 18 -30.75 -6.89 -11.70
CA SER A 18 -29.53 -6.11 -11.69
C SER A 18 -28.58 -6.89 -12.59
N ALA A 19 -28.61 -6.59 -13.88
CA ALA A 19 -27.48 -6.80 -14.74
C ALA A 19 -26.40 -5.87 -14.16
N ALA A 20 -25.75 -6.33 -13.09
CA ALA A 20 -24.35 -6.04 -12.90
C ALA A 20 -23.75 -6.49 -14.23
N SER A 21 -23.56 -5.52 -15.14
CA SER A 21 -22.80 -5.73 -16.34
C SER A 21 -21.55 -6.45 -15.88
N CYS A 22 -21.33 -7.68 -16.35
CA CYS A 22 -20.07 -8.37 -16.21
C CYS A 22 -19.02 -7.51 -16.92
N GLU A 23 -18.57 -6.44 -16.25
CA GLU A 23 -17.29 -5.85 -16.55
C GLU A 23 -16.33 -7.03 -16.44
N ALA A 24 -15.70 -7.40 -17.56
CA ALA A 24 -14.91 -8.62 -17.64
C ALA A 24 -13.97 -8.67 -16.43
N ALA A 25 -13.97 -9.79 -15.70
CA ALA A 25 -13.21 -9.93 -14.47
C ALA A 25 -11.72 -9.74 -14.77
N LEU A 26 -11.22 -8.51 -14.58
CA LEU A 26 -9.86 -8.15 -14.96
C LEU A 26 -8.88 -8.94 -14.09
N PRO A 27 -7.71 -9.33 -14.62
CA PRO A 27 -6.69 -9.98 -13.82
C PRO A 27 -6.32 -9.18 -12.57
N VAL A 28 -5.98 -9.88 -11.48
CA VAL A 28 -5.55 -9.27 -10.21
C VAL A 28 -4.08 -9.54 -9.99
N PHE A 29 -3.31 -8.48 -9.74
CA PHE A 29 -1.99 -8.59 -9.14
C PHE A 29 -2.08 -8.40 -7.63
N PHE A 30 -1.54 -9.36 -6.87
CA PHE A 30 -1.51 -9.29 -5.42
C PHE A 30 -0.12 -8.92 -4.88
N PHE A 31 -0.10 -7.95 -3.96
CA PHE A 31 1.10 -7.45 -3.30
C PHE A 31 1.10 -7.89 -1.83
N HIS A 32 2.11 -8.67 -1.44
CA HIS A 32 2.27 -9.11 -0.05
C HIS A 32 2.79 -7.98 0.86
N GLY A 33 2.62 -8.17 2.17
CA GLY A 33 3.09 -7.23 3.20
C GLY A 33 4.53 -7.47 3.66
N ALA A 34 4.92 -6.74 4.70
CA ALA A 34 6.20 -6.90 5.39
C ALA A 34 6.32 -8.33 5.95
N THR A 35 7.51 -8.93 5.80
CA THR A 35 7.86 -10.32 6.11
C THR A 35 7.07 -11.38 5.33
N GLY A 36 6.19 -10.93 4.42
CA GLY A 36 5.26 -11.76 3.69
C GLY A 36 5.84 -12.41 2.44
N ASN A 37 5.01 -13.17 1.74
CA ASN A 37 5.34 -13.79 0.47
C ASN A 37 4.05 -14.05 -0.36
N LYS A 38 4.20 -14.64 -1.54
CA LYS A 38 3.10 -14.86 -2.50
C LYS A 38 1.94 -15.70 -1.98
N THR A 39 2.16 -16.54 -0.95
CA THR A 39 1.09 -17.37 -0.38
C THR A 39 0.20 -16.61 0.61
N ASN A 40 0.53 -15.38 1.00
CA ASN A 40 -0.27 -14.62 1.97
C ASN A 40 -1.69 -14.31 1.49
N GLY A 41 -1.92 -14.34 0.18
CA GLY A 41 -3.25 -14.17 -0.41
C GLY A 41 -3.93 -15.48 -0.80
N ALA A 42 -3.49 -16.65 -0.32
CA ALA A 42 -3.97 -17.95 -0.81
C ALA A 42 -5.49 -18.14 -0.73
N GLU A 43 -6.15 -17.67 0.33
CA GLU A 43 -7.61 -17.75 0.47
C GLU A 43 -8.33 -16.82 -0.52
N ILE A 44 -7.76 -15.64 -0.75
CA ILE A 44 -8.27 -14.67 -1.73
C ILE A 44 -8.10 -15.24 -3.14
N GLU A 45 -6.94 -15.81 -3.44
CA GLU A 45 -6.64 -16.50 -4.69
C GLU A 45 -7.65 -17.61 -4.96
N ALA A 46 -7.84 -18.52 -3.99
CA ALA A 46 -8.77 -19.63 -4.11
C ALA A 46 -10.19 -19.14 -4.44
N ARG A 47 -10.63 -18.04 -3.80
CA ARG A 47 -11.94 -17.47 -4.06
C ARG A 47 -12.05 -16.84 -5.45
N LEU A 48 -11.11 -15.99 -5.84
CA LEU A 48 -11.14 -15.30 -7.13
C LEU A 48 -11.01 -16.27 -8.30
N VAL A 49 -10.16 -17.29 -8.17
CA VAL A 49 -10.00 -18.35 -9.18
C VAL A 49 -11.26 -19.20 -9.30
N ALA A 50 -11.94 -19.51 -8.19
CA ALA A 50 -13.23 -20.21 -8.22
C ALA A 50 -14.32 -19.39 -8.94
N ASP A 51 -14.25 -18.06 -8.86
CA ASP A 51 -15.13 -17.13 -9.58
C ASP A 51 -14.64 -16.86 -11.04
N GLY A 52 -13.61 -17.58 -11.51
CA GLY A 52 -13.08 -17.52 -12.89
C GLY A 52 -12.14 -16.33 -13.17
N GLN A 53 -11.73 -15.59 -12.14
CA GLN A 53 -10.85 -14.43 -12.28
C GLN A 53 -9.38 -14.84 -12.24
N LYS A 54 -8.58 -14.28 -13.14
CA LYS A 54 -7.13 -14.49 -13.14
C LYS A 54 -6.50 -13.78 -11.94
N TYR A 55 -5.71 -14.50 -11.16
CA TYR A 55 -4.99 -13.97 -10.01
C TYR A 55 -3.49 -14.25 -10.16
N THR A 56 -2.65 -13.30 -9.75
CA THR A 56 -1.21 -13.47 -9.76
C THR A 56 -0.61 -12.78 -8.53
N ALA A 57 -0.23 -13.57 -7.53
CA ALA A 57 0.55 -13.08 -6.41
C ALA A 57 2.00 -12.83 -6.84
N LEU A 58 2.45 -11.59 -6.60
CA LEU A 58 3.80 -11.17 -6.91
C LEU A 58 4.80 -11.74 -5.88
N ASP A 59 6.02 -12.00 -6.33
CA ASP A 59 7.10 -12.56 -5.51
C ASP A 59 8.37 -11.70 -5.46
N PHE A 60 8.25 -10.42 -5.81
CA PHE A 60 9.30 -9.44 -5.53
C PHE A 60 9.56 -9.39 -4.02
N CYS A 61 10.84 -9.43 -3.63
CA CYS A 61 11.28 -9.08 -2.29
C CYS A 61 10.54 -9.72 -1.11
N GLN A 62 10.37 -11.04 -1.14
CA GLN A 62 9.68 -11.79 -0.08
C GLN A 62 10.48 -11.89 1.24
N THR A 63 9.76 -12.16 2.33
CA THR A 63 10.31 -12.52 3.65
C THR A 63 11.25 -11.43 4.19
N SER A 64 12.51 -11.75 4.50
CA SER A 64 13.51 -10.79 5.00
C SER A 64 13.76 -9.64 4.04
N CYS A 65 13.69 -9.86 2.72
CA CYS A 65 13.92 -8.80 1.73
C CYS A 65 12.94 -7.64 1.94
N SER A 66 11.66 -7.93 2.16
CA SER A 66 10.60 -6.92 2.27
C SER A 66 10.85 -5.87 3.35
N VAL A 67 11.61 -6.21 4.40
CA VAL A 67 11.93 -5.25 5.47
C VAL A 67 13.35 -4.70 5.41
N LYS A 68 14.24 -5.40 4.71
CA LYS A 68 15.67 -5.06 4.51
C LYS A 68 15.98 -4.45 3.15
N THR A 69 14.96 -3.99 2.45
CA THR A 69 15.07 -3.27 1.18
C THR A 69 14.19 -2.03 1.25
N ALA A 70 14.71 -0.89 0.81
CA ALA A 70 13.92 0.34 0.74
C ALA A 70 12.68 0.18 -0.16
N LEU A 71 11.57 0.81 0.21
CA LEU A 71 10.32 0.72 -0.55
C LEU A 71 10.46 1.21 -1.99
N SER A 72 11.27 2.24 -2.22
CA SER A 72 11.54 2.74 -3.58
C SER A 72 12.21 1.68 -4.47
N GLN A 73 13.05 0.80 -3.92
CA GLN A 73 13.62 -0.33 -4.65
C GLN A 73 12.58 -1.43 -4.87
N GLN A 74 11.77 -1.75 -3.86
CA GLN A 74 10.70 -2.75 -3.99
C GLN A 74 9.69 -2.37 -5.08
N VAL A 75 9.35 -1.08 -5.21
CA VAL A 75 8.53 -0.56 -6.31
C VAL A 75 9.12 -0.91 -7.66
N GLN A 76 10.43 -0.69 -7.87
CA GLN A 76 11.07 -1.01 -9.16
C GLN A 76 11.13 -2.52 -9.43
N MET A 77 11.33 -3.33 -8.39
CA MET A 77 11.26 -4.79 -8.51
C MET A 77 9.86 -5.25 -8.91
N ALA A 78 8.82 -4.69 -8.28
CA ALA A 78 7.43 -4.98 -8.61
C ALA A 78 7.07 -4.55 -10.04
N ILE A 79 7.48 -3.35 -10.47
CA ILE A 79 7.30 -2.88 -11.86
C ILE A 79 7.93 -3.87 -12.85
N THR A 80 9.16 -4.28 -12.58
CA THR A 80 9.90 -5.23 -13.44
C THR A 80 9.15 -6.55 -13.56
N GLN A 81 8.68 -7.08 -12.43
CA GLN A 81 7.92 -8.33 -12.40
C GLN A 81 6.59 -8.22 -13.16
N ILE A 82 5.81 -7.16 -12.90
CA ILE A 82 4.51 -6.93 -13.54
C ILE A 82 4.66 -6.83 -15.05
N ARG A 83 5.60 -6.02 -15.54
CA ARG A 83 5.88 -5.90 -16.97
C ARG A 83 6.30 -7.25 -17.57
N GLY A 84 7.11 -8.03 -16.85
CA GLY A 84 7.51 -9.38 -17.27
C GLY A 84 6.35 -10.36 -17.38
N ILE A 85 5.36 -10.27 -16.48
CA ILE A 85 4.15 -11.09 -16.51
C ILE A 85 3.24 -10.67 -17.67
N ILE A 86 2.99 -9.37 -17.83
CA ILE A 86 2.17 -8.83 -18.92
C ILE A 86 2.76 -9.18 -20.29
N ALA A 87 4.09 -9.09 -20.44
CA ALA A 87 4.76 -9.40 -21.70
C ALA A 87 4.55 -10.86 -22.16
N LYS A 88 4.39 -11.79 -21.20
CA LYS A 88 4.15 -13.22 -21.48
C LYS A 88 2.71 -13.53 -21.87
N ASP A 89 1.76 -12.66 -21.54
CA ASP A 89 0.33 -12.87 -21.81
C ASP A 89 -0.38 -11.53 -22.06
N LYS A 90 0.04 -10.83 -23.12
CA LYS A 90 -0.46 -9.49 -23.43
C LYS A 90 -1.98 -9.45 -23.60
N ALA A 91 -2.57 -10.51 -24.14
CA ALA A 91 -3.99 -10.60 -24.40
C ALA A 91 -4.81 -10.57 -23.10
N ALA A 92 -4.38 -11.30 -22.06
CA ALA A 92 -5.09 -11.31 -20.78
C ALA A 92 -5.11 -9.94 -20.08
N TYR A 93 -4.08 -9.11 -20.26
CA TYR A 93 -3.92 -7.82 -19.59
C TYR A 93 -4.25 -6.61 -20.49
N ALA A 94 -4.67 -6.83 -21.74
CA ALA A 94 -4.94 -5.75 -22.71
C ALA A 94 -6.03 -4.77 -22.23
N ASN A 95 -7.04 -5.30 -21.52
CA ASN A 95 -8.15 -4.51 -20.99
C ASN A 95 -7.90 -3.94 -19.59
N GLY A 96 -6.69 -4.14 -19.05
CA GLY A 96 -6.27 -3.68 -17.74
C GLY A 96 -6.30 -4.77 -16.68
N TYR A 97 -6.04 -4.36 -15.44
CA TYR A 97 -5.92 -5.25 -14.27
C TYR A 97 -6.22 -4.50 -12.98
N HIS A 98 -6.50 -5.23 -11.91
CA HIS A 98 -6.63 -4.67 -10.57
C HIS A 98 -5.35 -4.92 -9.76
N PHE A 99 -5.05 -3.99 -8.88
CA PHE A 99 -4.09 -4.19 -7.80
C PHE A 99 -4.83 -4.47 -6.51
N MET A 100 -4.45 -5.53 -5.83
CA MET A 100 -4.90 -5.85 -4.48
C MET A 100 -3.68 -6.01 -3.59
N ALA A 101 -3.64 -5.26 -2.49
CA ALA A 101 -2.43 -5.12 -1.72
C ALA A 101 -2.70 -5.17 -0.23
N HIS A 102 -1.89 -5.93 0.50
CA HIS A 102 -2.02 -6.09 1.94
C HIS A 102 -0.84 -5.44 2.68
N SER A 103 -1.12 -4.70 3.76
CA SER A 103 -0.11 -4.12 4.64
C SER A 103 0.90 -3.28 3.84
N GLN A 104 2.20 -3.46 4.05
CA GLN A 104 3.26 -2.78 3.29
C GLN A 104 3.12 -2.91 1.76
N GLY A 105 2.50 -3.98 1.27
CA GLY A 105 2.20 -4.15 -0.14
C GLY A 105 1.35 -3.00 -0.69
N GLY A 106 0.51 -2.36 0.15
CA GLY A 106 -0.26 -1.18 -0.19
C GLY A 106 0.61 0.02 -0.57
N SER A 107 1.66 0.28 0.21
CA SER A 107 2.67 1.29 -0.15
C SER A 107 3.36 0.95 -1.46
N VAL A 108 3.83 -0.28 -1.62
CA VAL A 108 4.51 -0.70 -2.86
C VAL A 108 3.57 -0.56 -4.07
N ALA A 109 2.33 -1.03 -3.97
CA ALA A 109 1.34 -0.95 -5.05
C ALA A 109 1.03 0.51 -5.45
N ARG A 110 0.86 1.41 -4.46
CA ARG A 110 0.72 2.85 -4.73
C ARG A 110 1.95 3.42 -5.44
N GLY A 111 3.15 3.10 -4.95
CA GLY A 111 4.39 3.51 -5.59
C GLY A 111 4.53 2.98 -7.02
N VAL A 112 4.10 1.75 -7.30
CA VAL A 112 4.06 1.19 -8.67
C VAL A 112 3.12 2.00 -9.55
N ILE A 113 1.90 2.27 -9.10
CA ILE A 113 0.93 3.08 -9.86
C ILE A 113 1.54 4.43 -10.20
N GLU A 114 2.12 5.11 -9.22
CA GLU A 114 2.68 6.45 -9.42
C GLU A 114 3.94 6.45 -10.31
N GLU A 115 4.79 5.43 -10.25
CA GLU A 115 6.05 5.40 -10.99
C GLU A 115 5.97 4.73 -12.37
N MET A 116 5.00 3.84 -12.62
CA MET A 116 4.88 3.07 -13.87
C MET A 116 3.98 3.74 -14.90
N ASP A 117 4.50 4.65 -15.73
CA ASP A 117 3.69 5.47 -16.67
C ASP A 117 2.72 4.70 -17.58
N ASP A 118 3.10 3.48 -17.97
CA ASP A 118 2.36 2.56 -18.84
C ASP A 118 1.43 1.61 -18.07
N HIS A 119 1.18 1.85 -16.78
CA HIS A 119 0.25 1.02 -16.02
C HIS A 119 -1.17 1.10 -16.59
N ASN A 120 -1.86 -0.03 -16.62
CA ASN A 120 -3.28 -0.15 -17.00
C ASN A 120 -4.10 -0.66 -15.82
N VAL A 121 -3.82 -0.10 -14.65
CA VAL A 121 -4.52 -0.44 -13.40
C VAL A 121 -5.89 0.20 -13.43
N ASN A 122 -6.94 -0.61 -13.29
CA ASN A 122 -8.33 -0.16 -13.24
C ASN A 122 -8.73 0.21 -11.81
N THR A 123 -8.50 -0.71 -10.86
CA THR A 123 -8.84 -0.50 -9.44
C THR A 123 -7.66 -0.83 -8.56
N PHE A 124 -7.42 0.02 -7.56
CA PHE A 124 -6.48 -0.23 -6.48
C PHE A 124 -7.24 -0.54 -5.19
N ILE A 125 -6.99 -1.71 -4.62
CA ILE A 125 -7.54 -2.16 -3.34
C ILE A 125 -6.39 -2.26 -2.33
N SER A 126 -6.37 -1.36 -1.35
CA SER A 126 -5.43 -1.34 -0.24
C SER A 126 -6.10 -1.87 1.02
N MET A 127 -5.55 -2.95 1.58
CA MET A 127 -6.03 -3.59 2.81
C MET A 127 -4.98 -3.45 3.92
N ALA A 128 -5.29 -2.68 4.94
CA ALA A 128 -4.39 -2.33 6.04
C ALA A 128 -3.07 -1.70 5.56
N GLY A 129 -3.10 -0.97 4.44
CA GLY A 129 -1.91 -0.46 3.78
C GLY A 129 -1.36 0.82 4.42
N ASP A 130 -0.05 0.92 4.52
CA ASP A 130 0.67 2.01 5.19
C ASP A 130 1.07 3.15 4.23
N GLY A 131 0.18 3.47 3.27
CA GLY A 131 0.49 4.38 2.16
C GLY A 131 0.79 5.83 2.56
N ASN A 132 0.24 6.29 3.69
CA ASN A 132 0.59 7.57 4.29
C ASN A 132 1.59 7.45 5.46
N GLY A 133 2.14 6.25 5.66
CA GLY A 133 3.05 5.91 6.73
C GLY A 133 2.36 5.55 8.04
N ASN A 134 3.18 5.18 9.02
CA ASN A 134 2.77 4.77 10.34
C ASN A 134 3.33 5.71 11.41
N PHE A 135 2.53 5.92 12.45
CA PHE A 135 2.94 6.53 13.71
C PHE A 135 2.29 5.78 14.87
N PHE A 136 3.08 5.45 15.88
CA PHE A 136 2.60 4.74 17.06
C PHE A 136 2.51 5.72 18.21
N GLY A 137 1.34 6.35 18.36
CA GLY A 137 1.06 7.31 19.41
C GLY A 137 0.80 6.65 20.76
N PRO A 138 0.33 7.45 21.75
CA PRO A 138 -0.06 6.94 23.06
C PRO A 138 -1.50 6.39 23.09
N GLN A 139 -2.21 6.34 21.95
CA GLN A 139 -3.61 5.91 21.97
C GLN A 139 -3.71 4.41 22.21
N ALA A 140 -4.80 3.96 22.86
CA ALA A 140 -5.02 2.54 23.13
C ALA A 140 -5.03 1.69 21.83
N SER A 141 -5.50 2.27 20.72
CA SER A 141 -5.46 1.65 19.39
C SER A 141 -4.05 1.38 18.89
N ASP A 142 -3.05 2.12 19.36
CA ASP A 142 -1.66 2.03 18.91
C ASP A 142 -0.88 0.95 19.68
N ALA A 143 -1.40 0.49 20.82
CA ALA A 143 -0.70 -0.43 21.70
C ALA A 143 -0.34 -1.77 21.01
N VAL A 144 -1.30 -2.38 20.31
CA VAL A 144 -1.07 -3.65 19.60
C VAL A 144 -0.12 -3.46 18.40
N PRO A 145 -0.37 -2.50 17.47
CA PRO A 145 0.57 -2.23 16.39
C PRO A 145 1.99 -1.88 16.87
N LEU A 146 2.11 -1.13 17.97
CA LEU A 146 3.40 -0.80 18.59
C LEU A 146 4.11 -2.07 19.09
N GLN A 147 3.41 -2.99 19.76
CA GLN A 147 4.00 -4.26 20.20
C GLN A 147 4.47 -5.11 19.01
N VAL A 148 3.74 -5.10 17.89
CA VAL A 148 4.17 -5.78 16.64
C VAL A 148 5.46 -5.14 16.10
N LEU A 149 5.56 -3.81 16.11
CA LEU A 149 6.81 -3.14 15.71
C LEU A 149 7.96 -3.54 16.63
N LEU A 150 7.77 -3.45 17.94
CA LEU A 150 8.82 -3.64 18.94
C LEU A 150 9.34 -5.08 18.98
N LYS A 151 8.46 -6.08 18.87
CA LYS A 151 8.80 -7.50 19.08
C LYS A 151 9.03 -8.27 17.80
N ALA A 152 8.54 -7.79 16.67
CA ALA A 152 8.60 -8.53 15.40
C ALA A 152 9.24 -7.69 14.28
N LEU A 153 8.55 -6.66 13.77
CA LEU A 153 8.98 -5.99 12.54
C LEU A 153 10.29 -5.22 12.71
N GLY A 154 10.43 -4.48 13.81
CA GLY A 154 11.59 -3.65 14.13
C GLY A 154 12.87 -4.47 14.25
N PRO A 155 12.96 -5.42 15.20
CA PRO A 155 14.13 -6.28 15.37
C PRO A 155 14.49 -7.09 14.12
N TYR A 156 13.49 -7.47 13.32
CA TYR A 156 13.73 -8.22 12.10
C TYR A 156 14.30 -7.35 10.96
N ALA A 157 13.93 -6.07 10.92
CA ALA A 157 14.33 -5.12 9.88
C ALA A 157 15.62 -4.38 10.19
N ILE A 158 15.86 -4.04 11.45
CA ILE A 158 16.90 -3.11 11.89
C ILE A 158 17.76 -3.81 12.94
N ASP A 159 19.07 -3.85 12.68
CA ASP A 159 20.03 -4.47 13.57
C ASP A 159 20.08 -3.77 14.94
N ALA A 160 20.23 -4.54 16.02
CA ALA A 160 20.27 -4.00 17.39
C ALA A 160 21.43 -3.03 17.64
N THR A 161 22.51 -3.11 16.86
CA THR A 161 23.60 -2.13 16.90
C THR A 161 23.20 -0.75 16.36
N ILE A 162 22.15 -0.70 15.54
CA ILE A 162 21.56 0.55 15.02
C ILE A 162 20.44 1.02 15.94
N PHE A 163 19.53 0.12 16.32
CA PHE A 163 18.45 0.42 17.25
C PHE A 163 17.99 -0.84 18.00
N ASP A 164 18.17 -0.83 19.31
CA ASP A 164 17.79 -1.93 20.18
C ASP A 164 16.34 -1.77 20.67
N PHE A 165 15.42 -2.46 19.99
CA PHE A 165 13.99 -2.47 20.32
C PHE A 165 13.70 -3.12 21.68
N SER A 166 14.55 -4.04 22.15
CA SER A 166 14.30 -4.79 23.40
C SER A 166 14.27 -3.89 24.64
N LYS A 167 14.96 -2.74 24.57
CA LYS A 167 14.91 -1.66 25.59
C LYS A 167 13.50 -1.10 25.79
N TYR A 168 12.62 -1.36 24.83
CA TYR A 168 11.25 -0.90 24.80
C TYR A 168 10.29 -2.09 24.65
N GLU A 169 10.52 -3.26 25.25
CA GLU A 169 9.54 -4.38 25.14
C GLU A 169 8.67 -4.58 26.39
N ALA A 170 9.18 -4.20 27.56
CA ALA A 170 8.62 -4.66 28.85
C ALA A 170 7.36 -3.92 29.33
N ASP A 171 7.17 -2.63 28.99
CA ASP A 171 5.93 -1.87 29.27
C ASP A 171 5.91 -0.53 28.52
N SER A 172 5.02 -0.38 27.51
CA SER A 172 4.92 0.84 26.72
C SER A 172 4.43 2.07 27.45
N THR A 173 3.74 1.89 28.58
CA THR A 173 3.24 3.00 29.39
C THR A 173 4.35 3.66 30.20
N SER A 174 5.44 2.93 30.48
CA SER A 174 6.59 3.41 31.23
C SER A 174 7.49 4.36 30.43
N TRP A 175 7.45 4.30 29.10
CA TRP A 175 8.40 5.05 28.25
C TRP A 175 8.01 6.51 28.05
N LYS A 176 6.77 6.92 28.33
CA LYS A 176 6.30 8.32 28.21
C LYS A 176 6.73 9.00 26.89
N GLY A 177 6.62 8.30 25.76
CA GLY A 177 7.02 8.83 24.45
C GLY A 177 8.51 8.67 24.10
N LYS A 178 9.33 8.07 24.97
CA LYS A 178 10.78 7.89 24.75
C LYS A 178 11.07 7.04 23.51
N PHE A 179 10.35 5.93 23.30
CA PHE A 179 10.50 5.12 22.10
C PHE A 179 10.26 5.96 20.85
N GLN A 180 9.14 6.69 20.81
CA GLN A 180 8.77 7.55 19.70
C GLN A 180 9.88 8.56 19.45
N ARG A 181 10.30 9.33 20.45
CA ARG A 181 11.38 10.32 20.29
C ARG A 181 12.64 9.70 19.69
N ASP A 182 13.15 8.62 20.29
CA ASP A 182 14.43 8.03 19.90
C ASP A 182 14.35 7.39 18.51
N PHE A 183 13.22 6.76 18.18
CA PHE A 183 13.02 6.16 16.86
C PHE A 183 12.82 7.23 15.78
N ILE A 184 12.12 8.34 16.10
CA ILE A 184 11.96 9.49 15.22
C ILE A 184 13.33 10.12 14.92
N GLU A 185 14.15 10.34 15.94
CA GLU A 185 15.51 10.85 15.76
C GLU A 185 16.32 9.96 14.81
N LEU A 186 16.28 8.63 15.01
CA LEU A 186 16.93 7.68 14.12
C LEU A 186 16.44 7.83 12.66
N VAL A 187 15.14 7.74 12.40
CA VAL A 187 14.62 7.70 11.02
C VAL A 187 14.68 9.06 10.31
N THR A 188 14.85 10.16 11.05
CA THR A 188 14.99 11.52 10.49
C THR A 188 16.45 11.92 10.27
N THR A 189 17.43 11.21 10.84
CA THR A 189 18.86 11.54 10.74
C THR A 189 19.71 10.47 10.04
N ASN A 190 19.24 9.23 9.99
CA ASN A 190 20.01 8.11 9.43
C ASN A 190 19.67 7.82 7.95
N LYS A 191 20.39 8.51 7.04
CA LYS A 191 20.22 8.34 5.59
C LYS A 191 20.50 6.92 5.10
N ASP A 192 21.50 6.25 5.66
CA ASP A 192 21.86 4.89 5.26
C ASP A 192 20.77 3.89 5.63
N LEU A 193 20.14 4.08 6.80
CA LEU A 193 18.99 3.29 7.21
C LEU A 193 17.78 3.50 6.29
N GLN A 194 17.50 4.75 5.91
CA GLN A 194 16.45 5.07 4.93
C GLN A 194 16.73 4.41 3.56
N GLY A 195 17.99 4.28 3.17
CA GLY A 195 18.38 3.61 1.92
C GLY A 195 18.18 2.09 1.91
N LYS A 196 17.97 1.44 3.06
CA LYS A 196 17.94 -0.03 3.18
C LYS A 196 16.73 -0.60 3.92
N SER A 197 15.97 0.17 4.69
CA SER A 197 14.87 -0.38 5.50
C SER A 197 13.52 0.18 5.10
N SER A 198 12.59 -0.69 4.70
CA SER A 198 11.21 -0.27 4.46
C SER A 198 10.52 0.18 5.75
N ILE A 199 10.86 -0.41 6.90
CA ILE A 199 10.34 0.01 8.21
C ILE A 199 10.74 1.45 8.52
N ALA A 200 11.97 1.87 8.21
CA ALA A 200 12.37 3.27 8.33
C ALA A 200 11.65 4.17 7.32
N ASN A 201 11.39 3.69 6.10
CA ASN A 201 10.71 4.47 5.06
C ASN A 201 9.26 4.78 5.41
N ILE A 202 8.54 3.87 6.08
CA ILE A 202 7.11 4.04 6.39
C ILE A 202 6.85 4.88 7.64
N MET A 203 7.87 5.23 8.43
CA MET A 203 7.64 6.04 9.63
C MET A 203 7.34 7.50 9.28
N THR A 204 6.17 7.97 9.71
CA THR A 204 5.70 9.36 9.53
C THR A 204 5.16 9.92 10.84
N PRO A 205 6.03 10.19 11.82
CA PRO A 205 5.63 10.84 13.05
C PRO A 205 5.19 12.30 12.80
N PRO A 206 4.62 12.99 13.79
CA PRO A 206 4.48 14.45 13.74
C PRO A 206 5.87 15.10 13.62
N LEU A 207 6.22 15.55 12.42
CA LEU A 207 7.49 16.19 12.11
C LEU A 207 7.33 17.70 11.99
N ALA A 208 8.28 18.45 12.52
CA ALA A 208 8.38 19.91 12.37
C ALA A 208 9.82 20.34 12.07
N ASP A 209 9.96 21.54 11.52
CA ASP A 209 11.24 22.26 11.36
C ASP A 209 12.36 21.41 10.73
N ALA A 210 13.49 21.29 11.42
CA ALA A 210 14.67 20.56 10.95
C ALA A 210 14.40 19.05 10.79
N ALA A 211 13.59 18.45 11.67
CA ALA A 211 13.25 17.03 11.58
C ALA A 211 12.42 16.74 10.32
N LEU A 212 11.43 17.60 10.01
CA LEU A 212 10.66 17.52 8.77
C LEU A 212 11.55 17.70 7.54
N SER A 213 12.38 18.74 7.55
CA SER A 213 13.27 19.06 6.42
C SER A 213 14.26 17.91 6.14
N ASN A 214 14.86 17.35 7.19
CA ASN A 214 15.78 16.22 7.07
C ASN A 214 15.07 14.98 6.54
N TRP A 215 13.95 14.60 7.15
CA TRP A 215 13.17 13.42 6.73
C TRP A 215 12.72 13.52 5.28
N MET A 216 12.21 14.68 4.85
CA MET A 216 11.84 14.93 3.45
C MET A 216 13.02 14.74 2.49
N SER A 217 14.23 15.09 2.92
CA SER A 217 15.44 14.97 2.11
C SER A 217 16.00 13.54 2.06
N ILE A 218 15.85 12.74 3.13
CA ILE A 218 16.51 11.44 3.23
C ILE A 218 15.57 10.24 3.04
N ASN A 219 14.27 10.40 3.29
CA ASN A 219 13.29 9.33 3.07
C ASN A 219 13.03 9.19 1.56
N PRO A 220 13.39 8.05 0.95
CA PRO A 220 13.36 7.89 -0.50
C PRO A 220 11.96 7.63 -1.07
N PHE A 221 10.96 7.44 -0.21
CA PHE A 221 9.66 6.91 -0.60
C PHE A 221 8.49 7.84 -0.24
N LEU A 222 8.16 8.00 1.05
CA LEU A 222 6.92 8.70 1.46
C LEU A 222 6.83 10.16 0.99
N PRO A 223 7.92 10.97 1.01
CA PRO A 223 7.86 12.32 0.45
C PRO A 223 7.47 12.35 -1.03
N LYS A 224 7.83 11.31 -1.79
CA LYS A 224 7.50 11.22 -3.22
C LYS A 224 6.04 10.81 -3.43
N VAL A 225 5.62 9.71 -2.81
CA VAL A 225 4.28 9.17 -3.04
C VAL A 225 3.17 10.06 -2.44
N ASN A 226 3.49 10.81 -1.40
CA ASN A 226 2.56 11.77 -0.79
C ASN A 226 2.68 13.19 -1.38
N ASN A 227 3.46 13.37 -2.45
CA ASN A 227 3.64 14.66 -3.11
C ASN A 227 4.09 15.78 -2.14
N LEU A 228 5.00 15.45 -1.22
CA LEU A 228 5.50 16.36 -0.19
C LEU A 228 6.83 17.01 -0.56
N GLN A 229 7.52 16.54 -1.61
CA GLN A 229 8.86 17.06 -1.92
C GLN A 229 8.82 18.55 -2.22
N ASN A 230 9.77 19.30 -1.64
CA ASN A 230 10.00 20.69 -2.01
C ASN A 230 10.92 20.71 -3.24
N CYS A 231 10.33 20.89 -4.42
CA CYS A 231 11.10 20.89 -5.66
C CYS A 231 11.87 22.20 -5.92
N GLY A 232 11.56 23.30 -5.23
CA GLY A 232 12.20 24.60 -5.48
C GLY A 232 12.20 24.95 -6.97
N THR A 233 13.39 25.11 -7.56
CA THR A 233 13.61 25.38 -8.99
C THR A 233 13.94 24.13 -9.82
N ASP A 234 13.93 22.93 -9.23
CA ASP A 234 14.18 21.67 -9.94
C ASP A 234 12.98 21.32 -10.83
N ALA A 235 13.14 21.59 -12.12
CA ALA A 235 12.15 21.31 -13.15
C ALA A 235 11.86 19.80 -13.28
N LYS A 236 12.86 18.93 -13.06
CA LYS A 236 12.66 17.48 -13.12
C LYS A 236 11.83 17.00 -11.94
N CYS A 237 12.15 17.45 -10.73
CA CYS A 237 11.35 17.15 -9.55
C CYS A 237 9.89 17.55 -9.74
N THR A 238 9.65 18.77 -10.25
CA THR A 238 8.30 19.29 -10.51
C THR A 238 7.58 18.45 -11.56
N ALA A 239 8.25 18.12 -12.67
CA ALA A 239 7.68 17.26 -13.70
C ALA A 239 7.35 15.85 -13.18
N ASP A 240 8.24 15.26 -12.38
CA ASP A 240 8.02 13.93 -11.79
C ASP A 240 6.85 13.93 -10.80
N GLN A 241 6.66 14.99 -10.00
CA GLN A 241 5.49 15.14 -9.14
C GLN A 241 4.18 15.19 -9.95
N VAL A 242 4.15 15.99 -11.02
CA VAL A 242 2.99 16.09 -11.91
C VAL A 242 2.71 14.74 -12.57
N ARG A 243 3.74 14.04 -13.05
CA ARG A 243 3.64 12.71 -13.68
C ARG A 243 3.07 11.67 -12.71
N ARG A 244 3.61 11.57 -11.49
CA ARG A 244 3.12 10.63 -10.46
C ARG A 244 1.64 10.85 -10.16
N LYS A 245 1.24 12.11 -9.97
CA LYS A 245 -0.16 12.48 -9.76
C LYS A 245 -1.03 12.10 -10.97
N ALA A 246 -0.55 12.39 -12.18
CA ALA A 246 -1.24 12.04 -13.42
C ALA A 246 -1.42 10.52 -13.58
N ASN A 247 -0.45 9.72 -13.16
CA ASN A 247 -0.56 8.27 -13.16
C ASN A 247 -1.61 7.79 -12.15
N PHE A 248 -1.57 8.27 -10.91
CA PHE A 248 -2.54 7.86 -9.89
C PHE A 248 -3.99 8.16 -10.29
N VAL A 249 -4.26 9.28 -10.96
CA VAL A 249 -5.62 9.64 -11.39
C VAL A 249 -6.10 8.87 -12.63
N LYS A 250 -5.29 7.99 -13.23
CA LYS A 250 -5.74 7.04 -14.28
C LYS A 250 -6.64 5.94 -13.71
N LEU A 251 -6.57 5.68 -12.40
CA LEU A 251 -7.40 4.68 -11.74
C LEU A 251 -8.89 5.05 -11.88
N LYS A 252 -9.74 4.05 -12.13
CA LYS A 252 -11.20 4.23 -12.04
C LYS A 252 -11.67 4.30 -10.59
N ALA A 253 -11.01 3.55 -9.71
CA ALA A 253 -11.31 3.53 -8.28
C ALA A 253 -10.08 3.19 -7.43
N ALA A 254 -10.07 3.73 -6.22
CA ALA A 254 -9.14 3.37 -5.16
C ALA A 254 -9.92 3.13 -3.86
N HIS A 255 -9.76 1.95 -3.27
CA HIS A 255 -10.42 1.54 -2.04
C HIS A 255 -9.38 1.33 -0.94
N PHE A 256 -9.59 1.97 0.20
CA PHE A 256 -8.69 1.95 1.34
C PHE A 256 -9.42 1.36 2.55
N PHE A 257 -9.04 0.17 2.97
CA PHE A 257 -9.67 -0.57 4.08
C PHE A 257 -8.69 -0.62 5.25
N ALA A 258 -8.98 0.12 6.33
CA ALA A 258 -8.07 0.26 7.47
C ALA A 258 -6.65 0.72 7.09
N SER A 259 -6.54 1.50 6.00
CA SER A 259 -5.29 2.07 5.51
C SER A 259 -5.22 3.55 5.89
N PRO A 260 -4.24 3.99 6.70
CA PRO A 260 -4.01 5.40 7.00
C PRO A 260 -3.52 6.21 5.79
#